data_AF-A0A8S3FFJ3-F1
#
_entry.id   AF-A0A8S3FFJ3-F1
#
_cell.length_a   1.000
_cell.length_b   1.000
_cell.length_c   1.000
_cell.angle_alpha   90.00
_cell.angle_beta   90.00
_cell.angle_gamma   90.00
#
_symmetry.space_group_name_H-M   'P 1'
#
loop_
_entity.id
_entity.type
_entity.pdbx_description
1 polymer ?
#
loop_
_entity_poly.entity_id
_entity_poly.type
_entity_poly.pdbx_seq_one_letter_code
_entity_poly.pdbx_strand_id
1 'polypeptide(L)'
;MRAVDTWVHTGLTRADRLHAYAHTLLVLWEKWALKLDIRRRLLRLAHQFYIDSSNAFSTLDTIDAHLLSLTSNYLCSSEDLIREYNQINEQLIQSTEIPLRQGHILLEKMQTNECKSPILRERVYDLEKRIEHIRNKLREEYEKLDRQGSSLYQTFDNECTAVETWLFNVAENFLYSTRFLIDSNNSIDTKTQANDFLESHQQIIECDLK
;
A
#
# COMPACT_ATOMS: atom_id res chain seq x y z
N MET A 1 27.85 -43.72 32.45
CA MET A 1 27.94 -44.86 31.52
C MET A 1 29.17 -45.71 31.79
N ARG A 2 30.40 -45.22 31.58
CA ARG A 2 31.64 -46.02 31.76
C ARG A 2 31.76 -46.80 33.08
N ALA A 3 31.25 -46.25 34.19
CA ALA A 3 31.24 -46.92 35.51
C ALA A 3 30.18 -48.01 35.65
N VAL A 4 29.04 -47.92 34.94
CA VAL A 4 27.99 -48.95 34.96
C VAL A 4 28.34 -50.08 33.99
N ASP A 5 28.90 -49.75 32.83
CA ASP A 5 29.35 -50.73 31.83
C ASP A 5 30.48 -51.62 32.38
N THR A 6 31.36 -51.06 33.23
CA THR A 6 32.38 -51.83 33.95
C THR A 6 31.81 -52.75 35.04
N TRP A 7 30.61 -52.47 35.57
CA TRP A 7 29.98 -53.29 36.61
C TRP A 7 29.11 -54.43 36.06
N VAL A 8 28.67 -54.32 34.80
CA VAL A 8 28.02 -55.43 34.07
C VAL A 8 29.00 -56.60 33.87
N HIS A 9 30.29 -56.30 33.70
CA HIS A 9 31.34 -57.30 33.51
C HIS A 9 31.84 -57.98 34.79
N THR A 10 31.46 -57.49 35.98
CA THR A 10 31.93 -58.03 37.27
C THR A 10 30.99 -59.06 37.90
N GLY A 11 29.91 -59.47 37.20
CA GLY A 11 29.03 -60.57 37.64
C GLY A 11 28.17 -60.25 38.89
N LEU A 12 28.07 -58.98 39.27
CA LEU A 12 27.24 -58.54 40.39
C LEU A 12 25.75 -58.74 40.06
N THR A 13 25.02 -59.48 40.90
CA THR A 13 23.61 -59.88 40.76
C THR A 13 22.58 -58.73 40.64
N ARG A 14 23.03 -57.46 40.64
CA ARG A 14 22.20 -56.25 40.44
C ARG A 14 22.63 -55.41 39.22
N ALA A 15 23.63 -55.85 38.46
CA ALA A 15 24.18 -55.07 37.35
C ALA A 15 23.15 -54.81 36.24
N ASP A 16 22.30 -55.80 35.90
CA ASP A 16 21.25 -55.63 34.90
C ASP A 16 20.21 -54.58 35.30
N ARG A 17 19.83 -54.55 36.60
CA ARG A 17 18.93 -53.53 37.13
C ARG A 17 19.58 -52.14 37.08
N LEU A 18 20.84 -52.04 37.50
CA LEU A 18 21.60 -50.78 37.43
C LEU A 18 21.78 -50.28 36.00
N HIS A 19 22.00 -51.19 35.05
CA HIS A 19 22.08 -50.90 33.62
C HIS A 19 20.74 -50.40 33.07
N ALA A 20 19.63 -51.07 33.40
CA ALA A 20 18.28 -50.61 33.02
C ALA A 20 17.93 -49.23 33.63
N TYR A 21 18.31 -48.98 34.90
CA TYR A 21 18.14 -47.66 35.52
C TYR A 21 19.01 -46.59 34.84
N ALA A 22 20.26 -46.91 34.50
CA ALA A 22 21.14 -45.99 33.79
C ALA A 22 20.60 -45.63 32.41
N HIS A 23 20.08 -46.61 31.66
CA HIS A 23 19.41 -46.37 30.38
C HIS A 23 18.16 -45.51 30.53
N THR A 24 17.32 -45.81 31.53
CA THR A 24 16.12 -45.00 31.80
C THR A 24 16.49 -43.56 32.13
N LEU A 25 17.53 -43.36 32.95
CA LEU A 25 18.02 -42.04 33.33
C LEU A 25 18.58 -41.28 32.12
N LEU A 26 19.28 -41.95 31.21
CA LEU A 26 19.77 -41.35 29.98
C LEU A 26 18.62 -40.91 29.05
N VAL A 27 17.60 -41.76 28.86
CA VAL A 27 16.41 -41.40 28.07
C VAL A 27 15.66 -40.22 28.68
N LEU A 28 15.54 -40.18 30.01
CA LEU A 28 14.94 -39.04 30.71
C LEU A 28 15.76 -37.76 30.55
N TRP A 29 17.09 -37.88 30.62
CA TRP A 29 18.01 -36.77 30.40
C TRP A 29 17.89 -36.20 28.99
N GLU A 30 17.88 -37.05 27.96
CA GLU A 30 17.72 -36.63 26.56
C GLU A 30 16.38 -35.92 26.33
N LYS A 31 15.29 -36.47 26.86
CA LYS A 31 13.96 -35.84 26.80
C LYS A 31 13.95 -34.47 27.50
N TRP A 32 14.62 -34.36 28.64
CA TRP A 32 14.70 -33.12 29.39
C TRP A 32 15.56 -32.07 28.68
N ALA A 33 16.72 -32.47 28.15
CA ALA A 33 17.61 -31.62 27.37
C ALA A 33 16.91 -31.06 26.12
N LEU A 34 16.12 -31.89 25.43
CA LEU A 34 15.30 -31.46 24.29
C LEU A 34 14.26 -30.40 24.70
N LYS A 35 13.53 -30.63 25.80
CA LYS A 35 12.56 -29.65 26.32
C LYS A 35 13.24 -28.32 26.67
N LEU A 36 14.42 -28.38 27.27
CA LEU A 36 15.19 -27.19 27.64
C LEU A 36 15.67 -26.41 26.42
N ASP A 37 16.13 -27.09 25.37
CA ASP A 37 16.53 -26.44 24.12
C ASP A 37 15.33 -25.78 23.41
N ILE A 38 14.18 -26.47 23.34
CA ILE A 38 12.95 -25.91 22.78
C ILE A 38 12.54 -24.65 23.55
N ARG A 39 12.52 -24.70 24.89
CA ARG A 39 12.19 -23.55 25.73
C ARG A 39 13.15 -22.38 25.48
N ARG A 40 14.46 -22.64 25.36
CA ARG A 40 15.46 -21.63 25.04
C ARG A 40 15.19 -20.95 23.70
N ARG A 41 14.85 -21.71 22.65
CA ARG A 41 14.52 -21.17 21.33
C ARG A 41 13.24 -20.33 21.35
N LEU A 42 12.19 -20.80 22.03
CA LEU A 42 10.93 -20.07 22.17
C LEU A 42 11.10 -18.76 22.95
N LEU A 43 11.90 -18.76 24.01
CA LEU A 43 12.20 -17.54 24.76
C LEU A 43 12.96 -16.51 23.92
N ARG A 44 13.93 -16.95 23.11
CA ARG A 44 14.63 -16.06 22.16
C ARG A 44 13.69 -15.49 21.11
N LEU A 45 12.82 -16.34 20.55
CA LEU A 45 11.83 -15.90 19.56
C LEU A 45 10.84 -14.90 20.17
N ALA A 46 10.33 -15.16 21.38
CA ALA A 46 9.45 -14.24 22.08
C ALA A 46 10.12 -12.91 22.35
N HIS A 47 11.36 -12.92 22.86
CA HIS A 47 12.13 -11.70 23.10
C HIS A 47 12.33 -10.90 21.80
N GLN A 48 12.72 -11.57 20.71
CA GLN A 48 12.90 -10.93 19.42
C GLN A 48 11.60 -10.32 18.90
N PHE A 49 10.49 -11.05 19.01
CA PHE A 49 9.16 -10.55 18.66
C PHE A 49 8.79 -9.26 19.39
N TYR A 50 9.06 -9.17 20.69
CA TYR A 50 8.76 -7.94 21.44
C TYR A 50 9.61 -6.76 20.97
N ILE A 51 10.88 -6.98 20.64
CA ILE A 51 11.76 -5.95 20.07
C ILE A 51 11.25 -5.51 18.69
N ASP A 52 11.09 -6.47 17.79
CA ASP A 52 10.70 -6.22 16.40
C ASP A 52 9.32 -5.59 16.31
N SER A 53 8.35 -6.05 17.12
CA SER A 53 7.01 -5.44 17.17
C SER A 53 7.03 -4.03 17.74
N SER A 54 7.90 -3.73 18.72
CA SER A 54 8.01 -2.36 19.25
C SER A 54 8.55 -1.41 18.17
N ASN A 55 9.57 -1.86 17.45
CA ASN A 55 10.13 -1.11 16.33
C ASN A 55 9.09 -0.91 15.22
N ALA A 56 8.33 -1.96 14.91
CA ALA A 56 7.25 -1.89 13.94
C ALA A 56 6.18 -0.86 14.36
N PHE A 57 5.72 -0.87 15.61
CA PHE A 57 4.77 0.14 16.09
C PHE A 57 5.29 1.57 15.93
N SER A 58 6.53 1.83 16.32
CA SER A 58 7.16 3.14 16.12
C SER A 58 7.17 3.55 14.65
N THR A 59 7.51 2.63 13.74
CA THR A 59 7.49 2.89 12.30
C THR A 59 6.08 3.12 11.78
N LEU A 60 5.09 2.35 12.25
CA LEU A 60 3.68 2.54 11.89
C LEU A 60 3.16 3.90 12.33
N ASP A 61 3.58 4.39 13.49
CA ASP A 61 3.22 5.73 13.96
C ASP A 61 3.86 6.84 13.10
N THR A 62 5.12 6.64 12.67
CA THR A 62 5.73 7.57 11.70
C THR A 62 5.04 7.56 10.35
N ILE A 63 4.61 6.38 9.88
CA ILE A 63 3.85 6.24 8.63
C ILE A 63 2.48 6.94 8.74
N ASP A 64 1.76 6.73 9.85
CA ASP A 64 0.44 7.33 10.06
C ASP A 64 0.54 8.87 10.12
N ALA A 65 1.57 9.40 10.79
CA ALA A 65 1.85 10.84 10.81
C ALA A 65 2.22 11.39 9.43
N HIS A 66 3.05 10.66 8.66
CA HIS A 66 3.45 11.06 7.32
C HIS A 66 2.26 11.09 6.36
N LEU A 67 1.41 10.06 6.38
CA LEU A 67 0.15 10.03 5.61
C LEU A 67 -0.74 11.23 5.92
N LEU A 68 -0.94 11.55 7.20
CA LEU A 68 -1.72 12.73 7.59
C LEU A 68 -1.12 14.02 7.01
N SER A 69 0.20 14.17 7.03
CA SER A 69 0.87 15.36 6.49
C SER A 69 0.71 15.50 4.97
N LEU A 70 0.79 14.39 4.23
CA LEU A 70 0.60 14.35 2.79
C LEU A 70 -0.82 14.76 2.41
N THR A 71 -1.83 14.23 3.12
CA THR A 71 -3.24 14.58 2.86
C THR A 71 -3.58 16.05 3.11
N SER A 72 -2.86 16.72 4.01
CA SER A 72 -3.05 18.15 4.26
C SER A 72 -2.36 19.07 3.24
N ASN A 73 -1.35 18.56 2.52
CA ASN A 73 -0.53 19.36 1.62
C ASN A 73 -1.01 19.22 0.17
N TYR A 74 -1.89 20.14 -0.25
CA TYR A 74 -2.50 20.19 -1.59
C TYR A 74 -1.52 20.55 -2.74
N LEU A 75 -0.22 20.66 -2.47
CA LEU A 75 0.77 21.22 -3.38
C LEU A 75 1.62 20.18 -4.12
N CYS A 76 1.44 18.88 -3.85
CA CYS A 76 2.19 17.84 -4.54
C CYS A 76 1.52 17.46 -5.87
N SER A 77 2.34 17.21 -6.90
CA SER A 77 1.86 16.66 -8.17
C SER A 77 1.25 15.25 -7.94
N SER A 78 0.32 14.82 -8.80
CA SER A 78 -0.28 13.49 -8.68
C SER A 78 0.75 12.36 -8.79
N GLU A 79 1.78 12.53 -9.63
CA GLU A 79 2.87 11.56 -9.78
C GLU A 79 3.73 11.46 -8.51
N ASP A 80 4.04 12.60 -7.88
CA ASP A 80 4.79 12.61 -6.63
C ASP A 80 3.99 11.93 -5.51
N LEU A 81 2.68 12.19 -5.40
CA LEU A 81 1.82 11.53 -4.41
C LEU A 81 1.78 10.01 -4.61
N ILE A 82 1.70 9.52 -5.84
CA ILE A 82 1.74 8.07 -6.13
C ILE A 82 3.07 7.48 -5.67
N ARG A 83 4.19 8.15 -5.95
CA ARG A 83 5.51 7.69 -5.52
C ARG A 83 5.60 7.62 -4.00
N GLU A 84 5.14 8.64 -3.29
CA GLU A 84 5.12 8.66 -1.82
C GLU A 84 4.24 7.54 -1.25
N TYR A 85 3.03 7.34 -1.77
CA TYR A 85 2.15 6.26 -1.31
C TYR A 85 2.75 4.87 -1.55
N ASN A 86 3.45 4.67 -2.68
CA ASN A 86 4.16 3.42 -2.95
C ASN A 86 5.31 3.18 -1.95
N GLN A 87 6.09 4.22 -1.64
CA GLN A 87 7.16 4.14 -0.63
C GLN A 87 6.61 3.81 0.76
N ILE A 88 5.48 4.42 1.13
CA ILE A 88 4.81 4.14 2.41
C ILE A 88 4.35 2.67 2.46
N ASN A 89 3.78 2.16 1.36
CA ASN A 89 3.35 0.77 1.28
C ASN A 89 4.53 -0.20 1.38
N GLU A 90 5.66 0.09 0.75
CA GLU A 90 6.89 -0.70 0.88
C GLU A 90 7.42 -0.71 2.31
N GLN A 91 7.51 0.47 2.95
CA GLN A 91 7.93 0.58 4.35
C GLN A 91 6.99 -0.18 5.29
N LEU A 92 5.68 -0.11 5.05
CA LEU A 92 4.68 -0.87 5.81
C LEU A 92 4.96 -2.37 5.75
N ILE A 93 5.20 -2.91 4.55
CA ILE A 93 5.50 -4.34 4.36
C ILE A 93 6.81 -4.71 5.07
N GLN A 94 7.89 -3.98 4.79
CA GLN A 94 9.22 -4.29 5.32
C GLN A 94 9.28 -4.24 6.86
N SER A 95 8.57 -3.28 7.48
CA SER A 95 8.59 -3.11 8.93
C SER A 95 7.71 -4.12 9.68
N THR A 96 6.77 -4.79 9.01
CA THR A 96 5.74 -5.60 9.68
C THR A 96 5.78 -7.09 9.37
N GLU A 97 6.35 -7.50 8.24
CA GLU A 97 6.37 -8.91 7.83
C GLU A 97 7.03 -9.83 8.86
N ILE A 98 8.23 -9.47 9.30
CA ILE A 98 9.01 -10.24 10.27
C ILE A 98 8.30 -10.36 11.64
N PRO A 99 7.92 -9.25 12.31
CA PRO A 99 7.27 -9.35 13.62
C PRO A 99 5.91 -10.06 13.56
N LEU A 100 5.12 -9.87 12.50
CA LEU A 100 3.88 -10.64 12.33
C LEU A 100 4.17 -12.13 12.24
N ARG A 101 5.09 -12.54 11.36
CA ARG A 101 5.46 -13.94 11.19
C ARG A 101 5.93 -14.57 12.51
N GLN A 102 6.78 -13.87 13.25
CA GLN A 102 7.23 -14.33 14.57
C GLN A 102 6.06 -14.46 15.56
N GLY A 103 5.15 -13.49 15.58
CA GLY A 103 3.95 -13.50 16.40
C GLY A 103 3.04 -14.70 16.11
N HIS A 104 2.76 -15.00 14.85
CA HIS A 104 1.97 -16.16 14.45
C HIS A 104 2.64 -17.48 14.83
N ILE A 105 3.95 -17.62 14.63
CA ILE A 105 4.69 -18.82 15.05
C ILE A 105 4.55 -19.02 16.56
N LEU A 106 4.68 -17.96 17.36
CA LEU A 106 4.51 -18.06 18.81
C LEU A 106 3.08 -18.47 19.18
N LEU A 107 2.06 -17.88 18.56
CA LEU A 107 0.66 -18.23 18.80
C LEU A 107 0.36 -19.69 18.45
N GLU A 108 0.87 -20.19 17.32
CA GLU A 108 0.75 -21.59 16.92
C GLU A 108 1.39 -22.53 17.96
N LYS A 109 2.63 -22.23 18.39
CA LYS A 109 3.32 -23.03 19.43
C LYS A 109 2.61 -22.98 20.77
N MET A 110 1.91 -21.89 21.08
CA MET A 110 1.11 -21.79 22.30
C MET A 110 -0.14 -22.66 22.24
N GLN A 111 -0.82 -22.71 21.09
CA GLN A 111 -1.97 -23.59 20.87
C GLN A 111 -1.57 -25.07 21.00
N THR A 112 -0.45 -25.49 20.40
CA THR A 112 0.03 -26.87 20.49
C THR A 112 0.36 -27.31 21.92
N ASN A 113 0.82 -26.38 22.76
CA ASN A 113 1.25 -26.67 24.14
C ASN A 113 0.19 -26.30 25.20
N GLU A 114 -1.06 -26.03 24.79
CA GLU A 114 -2.18 -25.64 25.67
C GLU A 114 -1.88 -24.42 26.57
N CYS A 115 -0.92 -23.58 26.17
CA CYS A 115 -0.52 -22.41 26.91
C CYS A 115 -1.30 -21.19 26.41
N LYS A 116 -1.78 -20.33 27.32
CA LYS A 116 -2.50 -19.10 26.99
C LYS A 116 -1.70 -17.89 27.47
N SER A 117 -1.41 -16.97 26.55
CA SER A 117 -0.81 -15.67 26.83
C SER A 117 -1.72 -14.63 26.19
N PRO A 118 -2.60 -13.99 26.97
CA PRO A 118 -3.47 -12.95 26.45
C PRO A 118 -2.65 -11.79 25.89
N ILE A 119 -1.53 -11.43 26.53
CA ILE A 119 -0.65 -10.32 26.14
C ILE A 119 -0.06 -10.54 24.74
N LEU A 120 0.44 -11.75 24.45
CA LEU A 120 0.99 -12.05 23.12
C LEU A 120 -0.11 -11.94 22.05
N ARG A 121 -1.29 -12.49 22.33
CA ARG A 121 -2.41 -12.47 21.40
C ARG A 121 -2.89 -11.05 21.11
N GLU A 122 -3.06 -10.26 22.17
CA GLU A 122 -3.43 -8.84 22.08
C GLU A 122 -2.41 -8.08 21.25
N ARG A 123 -1.11 -8.27 21.51
CA ARG A 123 -0.07 -7.56 20.78
C ARG A 123 0.01 -7.92 19.29
N VAL A 124 -0.19 -9.19 18.93
CA VAL A 124 -0.27 -9.61 17.51
C VAL A 124 -1.51 -8.99 16.87
N TYR A 125 -2.66 -9.08 17.55
CA TYR A 125 -3.91 -8.50 17.07
C TYR A 125 -3.82 -6.98 16.86
N ASP A 126 -3.20 -6.25 17.79
CA ASP A 126 -3.01 -4.81 17.69
C ASP A 126 -2.11 -4.45 16.51
N LEU A 127 -1.07 -5.25 16.26
CA LEU A 127 -0.18 -5.06 15.11
C LEU A 127 -0.95 -5.27 13.80
N GLU A 128 -1.71 -6.35 13.67
CA GLU A 128 -2.58 -6.61 12.51
C GLU A 128 -3.60 -5.48 12.29
N LYS A 129 -4.26 -5.03 13.36
CA LYS A 129 -5.26 -3.97 13.31
C LYS A 129 -4.66 -2.64 12.87
N ARG A 130 -3.45 -2.30 13.33
CA ARG A 130 -2.74 -1.06 12.95
C ARG A 130 -2.32 -1.10 11.48
N ILE A 131 -1.86 -2.25 10.99
CA ILE A 131 -1.52 -2.45 9.58
C ILE A 131 -2.76 -2.28 8.70
N GLU A 132 -3.86 -2.92 9.09
CA GLU A 132 -5.10 -2.84 8.34
C GLU A 132 -5.65 -1.41 8.29
N HIS A 133 -5.56 -0.67 9.40
CA HIS A 133 -5.92 0.74 9.46
C HIS A 133 -5.13 1.58 8.44
N ILE A 134 -3.81 1.41 8.39
CA ILE A 134 -2.95 2.15 7.44
C ILE A 134 -3.23 1.74 5.99
N ARG A 135 -3.45 0.45 5.72
CA ARG A 135 -3.82 -0.04 4.38
C ARG A 135 -5.14 0.56 3.89
N ASN A 136 -6.13 0.63 4.78
CA ASN A 136 -7.43 1.22 4.46
C ASN A 136 -7.29 2.70 4.13
N LYS A 137 -6.52 3.47 4.93
CA LYS A 137 -6.21 4.86 4.63
C LYS A 137 -5.50 5.03 3.28
N LEU A 138 -4.46 4.24 3.02
CA LEU A 138 -3.75 4.27 1.72
C LEU A 138 -4.72 4.03 0.56
N ARG A 139 -5.58 3.02 0.66
CA ARG A 139 -6.59 2.72 -0.37
C ARG A 139 -7.53 3.91 -0.59
N GLU A 140 -8.04 4.51 0.47
CA GLU A 140 -8.89 5.70 0.39
C GLU A 140 -8.18 6.87 -0.32
N GLU A 141 -6.89 7.08 -0.06
CA GLU A 141 -6.11 8.13 -0.73
C GLU A 141 -5.85 7.84 -2.21
N TYR A 142 -5.57 6.58 -2.57
CA TYR A 142 -5.49 6.19 -3.98
C TYR A 142 -6.81 6.41 -4.71
N GLU A 143 -7.94 6.03 -4.10
CA GLU A 143 -9.27 6.26 -4.68
C GLU A 143 -9.58 7.75 -4.86
N LYS A 144 -9.18 8.61 -3.90
CA LYS A 144 -9.34 10.06 -4.03
C LYS A 144 -8.52 10.61 -5.19
N LEU A 145 -7.28 10.16 -5.34
CA LEU A 145 -6.40 10.60 -6.42
C LEU A 145 -6.96 10.23 -7.79
N ASP A 146 -7.49 9.01 -7.93
CA ASP A 146 -8.09 8.52 -9.17
C ASP A 146 -9.37 9.29 -9.55
N ARG A 147 -10.21 9.59 -8.55
CA ARG A 147 -11.40 10.45 -8.74
C ARG A 147 -11.02 11.87 -9.15
N GLN A 148 -9.99 12.45 -8.54
CA GLN A 148 -9.51 13.79 -8.90
C GLN A 148 -9.02 13.82 -10.35
N GLY A 149 -8.19 12.86 -10.75
CA GLY A 149 -7.71 12.74 -12.13
C GLY A 149 -8.86 12.63 -13.13
N SER A 150 -9.85 11.78 -12.83
CA SER A 150 -11.04 11.62 -13.67
C SER A 150 -11.88 12.90 -13.78
N SER A 151 -12.09 13.62 -12.68
CA SER A 151 -12.86 14.87 -12.69
C SER A 151 -12.16 15.99 -13.44
N LEU A 152 -10.83 16.06 -13.36
CA LEU A 152 -10.02 17.07 -14.04
C LEU A 152 -10.01 16.81 -15.54
N TYR A 153 -9.91 15.54 -15.95
CA TYR A 153 -10.03 15.15 -17.36
C TYR A 153 -11.40 15.50 -17.93
N GLN A 154 -12.49 15.18 -17.22
CA GLN A 154 -13.86 15.56 -17.64
C GLN A 154 -14.04 17.08 -17.77
N THR A 155 -13.48 17.85 -16.83
CA THR A 155 -13.53 19.31 -16.89
C THR A 155 -12.79 19.84 -18.11
N PHE A 156 -11.58 19.32 -18.36
CA PHE A 156 -10.80 19.70 -19.54
C PHE A 156 -11.52 19.34 -20.85
N ASP A 157 -12.08 18.14 -20.95
CA ASP A 157 -12.82 17.67 -22.13
C ASP A 157 -14.06 18.53 -22.43
N ASN A 158 -14.79 18.93 -21.39
CA ASN A 158 -15.93 19.85 -21.52
C ASN A 158 -15.49 21.23 -22.04
N GLU A 159 -14.40 21.79 -21.51
CA GLU A 159 -13.85 23.08 -21.97
C GLU A 159 -13.36 23.00 -23.42
N CYS A 160 -12.66 21.92 -23.79
CA CYS A 160 -12.25 21.68 -25.17
C CYS A 160 -13.45 21.57 -26.12
N THR A 161 -14.48 20.80 -25.74
CA THR A 161 -15.71 20.65 -26.52
C THR A 161 -16.45 21.99 -26.67
N ALA A 162 -16.45 22.83 -25.63
CA ALA A 162 -17.03 24.16 -25.68
C ALA A 162 -16.30 25.07 -26.68
N VAL A 163 -14.96 25.05 -26.66
CA VAL A 163 -14.13 25.79 -27.63
C VAL A 163 -14.33 25.28 -29.05
N GLU A 164 -14.36 23.96 -29.26
CA GLU A 164 -14.63 23.37 -30.57
C GLU A 164 -16.00 23.75 -31.12
N THR A 165 -17.04 23.67 -30.28
CA THR A 165 -18.40 24.06 -30.65
C THR A 165 -18.47 25.55 -30.98
N TRP A 166 -17.80 26.40 -30.20
CA TRP A 166 -17.70 27.82 -30.48
C TRP A 166 -17.01 28.07 -31.83
N LEU A 167 -15.86 27.44 -32.10
CA LEU A 167 -15.15 27.55 -33.38
C LEU A 167 -16.01 27.11 -34.55
N PHE A 168 -16.75 26.01 -34.42
CA PHE A 168 -17.64 25.51 -35.46
C PHE A 168 -18.77 26.51 -35.75
N ASN A 169 -19.40 27.07 -34.71
CA ASN A 169 -20.46 28.07 -34.86
C ASN A 169 -19.94 29.36 -35.52
N VAL A 170 -18.75 29.83 -35.14
CA VAL A 170 -18.11 30.99 -35.79
C VAL A 170 -17.85 30.69 -37.26
N ALA A 171 -17.31 29.51 -37.60
CA ALA A 171 -17.04 29.11 -38.96
C ALA A 171 -18.32 28.96 -39.80
N GLU A 172 -19.36 28.33 -39.28
CA GLU A 172 -20.65 28.23 -39.97
C GLU A 172 -21.29 29.60 -40.17
N ASN A 173 -21.34 30.45 -39.15
CA ASN A 173 -21.89 31.81 -39.27
C ASN A 173 -21.13 32.64 -40.30
N PHE A 174 -19.80 32.51 -40.34
CA PHE A 174 -18.98 33.14 -41.37
C PHE A 174 -19.34 32.61 -42.77
N LEU A 175 -19.43 31.30 -42.95
CA LEU A 175 -19.81 30.70 -44.24
C LEU A 175 -21.24 31.07 -44.67
N TYR A 176 -22.20 31.13 -43.75
CA TYR A 176 -23.58 31.54 -44.03
C TYR A 176 -23.68 33.02 -44.42
N SER A 177 -22.99 33.91 -43.69
CA SER A 177 -22.98 35.34 -44.00
C SER A 177 -22.29 35.64 -45.34
N THR A 178 -21.27 34.87 -45.69
CA THR A 178 -20.53 35.03 -46.96
C THR A 178 -21.14 34.27 -48.15
N ARG A 179 -22.09 33.35 -47.91
CA ARG A 179 -22.78 32.56 -48.95
C ARG A 179 -23.53 33.41 -49.97
N PHE A 180 -24.03 34.58 -49.57
CA PHE A 180 -24.76 35.51 -50.45
C PHE A 180 -23.86 36.59 -51.08
N LEU A 181 -22.58 36.67 -50.69
CA LEU A 181 -21.63 37.64 -51.23
C LEU A 181 -20.94 37.15 -52.51
N ILE A 182 -20.96 35.85 -52.79
CA ILE A 182 -20.38 35.25 -54.00
C ILE A 182 -21.51 34.76 -54.91
N ASP A 183 -22.26 35.69 -55.50
CA ASP A 183 -23.16 35.35 -56.62
C ASP A 183 -22.38 35.54 -57.93
N SER A 184 -21.82 34.44 -58.45
CA SER A 184 -21.04 34.42 -59.70
C SER A 184 -21.83 34.83 -60.94
N ASN A 185 -23.15 35.02 -60.82
CA ASN A 185 -24.07 35.31 -61.92
C ASN A 185 -24.65 36.73 -61.91
N ASN A 186 -24.36 37.58 -60.92
CA ASN A 186 -24.88 38.95 -60.86
C ASN A 186 -23.75 40.00 -60.97
N SER A 187 -24.00 41.02 -61.79
CA SER A 187 -23.08 42.11 -62.13
C SER A 187 -22.88 43.13 -60.98
N ILE A 188 -22.75 42.67 -59.75
CA ILE A 188 -22.43 43.52 -58.60
C ILE A 188 -20.92 43.76 -58.60
N ASP A 189 -20.53 45.02 -58.40
CA ASP A 189 -19.14 45.47 -58.33
C ASP A 189 -18.35 44.63 -57.33
N THR A 190 -17.31 43.95 -57.82
CA THR A 190 -16.44 43.07 -57.03
C THR A 190 -15.80 43.80 -55.84
N LYS A 191 -15.68 45.13 -55.94
CA LYS A 191 -15.18 45.98 -54.86
C LYS A 191 -16.17 46.11 -53.69
N THR A 192 -17.47 46.12 -53.96
CA THR A 192 -18.51 46.17 -52.94
C THR A 192 -18.60 44.84 -52.20
N GLN A 193 -18.57 43.72 -52.93
CA GLN A 193 -18.52 42.38 -52.33
C GLN A 193 -17.27 42.17 -51.46
N ALA A 194 -16.10 42.68 -51.89
CA ALA A 194 -14.87 42.60 -51.11
C ALA A 194 -14.91 43.45 -49.82
N ASN A 195 -15.55 44.62 -49.87
CA ASN A 195 -15.75 45.47 -48.70
C ASN A 195 -16.74 44.85 -47.71
N ASP A 196 -17.86 44.33 -48.20
CA ASP A 196 -18.87 43.66 -47.37
C ASP A 196 -18.29 42.39 -46.71
N PHE A 197 -17.41 41.66 -47.41
CA PHE A 197 -16.65 40.53 -46.86
C PHE A 197 -15.68 40.98 -45.75
N LEU A 198 -14.93 42.06 -45.96
CA LEU A 198 -14.01 42.62 -44.96
C LEU A 198 -14.76 43.12 -43.72
N GLU A 199 -15.90 43.78 -43.91
CA GLU A 199 -16.73 44.31 -42.81
C GLU A 199 -17.35 43.18 -41.97
N SER A 200 -17.84 42.11 -42.62
CA SER A 200 -18.35 40.92 -41.92
C SER A 200 -17.24 40.20 -41.13
N HIS A 201 -16.03 40.13 -41.68
CA HIS A 201 -14.86 39.56 -40.99
C HIS A 201 -14.41 40.42 -39.79
N GLN A 202 -14.54 41.75 -39.91
CA GLN A 202 -14.19 42.68 -38.85
C GLN A 202 -15.21 42.65 -37.70
N GLN A 203 -16.51 42.49 -38.01
CA GLN A 203 -17.57 42.35 -37.01
C GLN A 203 -17.43 41.08 -36.16
N ILE A 204 -16.99 39.96 -36.75
CA ILE A 204 -16.73 38.73 -35.98
C ILE A 204 -15.58 38.97 -34.98
N ILE A 205 -14.51 39.64 -35.41
CA ILE A 205 -13.37 39.97 -34.55
C ILE A 205 -13.77 40.94 -33.42
N GLU A 206 -14.61 41.94 -33.71
CA GLU A 206 -14.99 42.99 -32.75
C GLU A 206 -16.11 42.59 -31.78
N CYS A 207 -17.04 41.72 -32.18
CA CYS A 207 -18.08 41.19 -31.29
C CYS A 207 -17.54 40.16 -30.29
N ASP A 208 -16.45 39.45 -30.62
CA ASP A 208 -15.95 38.31 -29.83
C ASP A 208 -14.77 38.67 -28.88
N LEU A 209 -14.34 39.94 -28.83
CA LEU A 209 -13.29 40.45 -27.90
C LEU A 209 -13.84 41.18 -26.66
N LYS A 210 -15.16 41.12 -26.40
CA LYS A 210 -15.82 41.66 -25.20
C LYS A 210 -16.30 40.57 -24.27
#